data_AF-A0A401ICA4-F1
#
_entry.id   AF-A0A401ICA4-F1
#
_cell.length_a   1.000
_cell.length_b   1.000
_cell.length_c   1.000
_cell.angle_alpha   90.00
_cell.angle_beta   90.00
_cell.angle_gamma   90.00
#
_symmetry.space_group_name_H-M   'P 1'
#
loop_
_entity.id
_entity.type
_entity.pdbx_description
1 polymer ?
#
loop_
_entity_poly.entity_id
_entity_poly.type
_entity_poly.pdbx_seq_one_letter_code
_entity_poly.pdbx_strand_id
1 'polypeptide(L)'
;MTNIGAVNRENNYQTTCYRRQGNQLLSPESCQVTMEFEHPENGLNWKIVTRSGQVHHYRNLGTGIQLWSHLSHQWVNVKQTDWFPEQEGILCWDDFCADWRELPLD
;
A
#
# COMPACT_ATOMS: atom_id res chain seq x y z
N MET A 1 -28.87 27.06 -10.18
CA MET A 1 -27.42 26.91 -10.01
C MET A 1 -27.20 25.78 -9.02
N THR A 2 -26.92 24.58 -9.50
CA THR A 2 -26.48 23.49 -8.64
C THR A 2 -25.58 22.61 -9.48
N ASN A 3 -24.29 22.88 -9.43
CA ASN A 3 -23.29 21.92 -9.87
C ASN A 3 -22.71 21.31 -8.61
N ILE A 4 -23.41 20.32 -8.05
CA ILE A 4 -22.82 19.44 -7.02
C ILE A 4 -21.94 18.47 -7.80
N GLY A 5 -20.86 18.99 -8.36
CA GLY A 5 -19.70 18.19 -8.73
C GLY A 5 -19.04 17.82 -7.42
N ALA A 6 -19.61 16.84 -6.71
CA ALA A 6 -18.89 16.13 -5.67
C ALA A 6 -17.65 15.56 -6.36
N VAL A 7 -16.53 16.24 -6.15
CA VAL A 7 -15.22 15.80 -6.57
C VAL A 7 -14.95 14.53 -5.77
N ASN A 8 -15.39 13.38 -6.28
CA ASN A 8 -14.68 12.13 -6.01
C ASN A 8 -13.32 12.28 -6.71
N ARG A 9 -12.39 12.97 -6.05
CA ARG A 9 -10.98 12.80 -6.34
C ARG A 9 -10.71 11.36 -5.92
N GLU A 10 -10.81 10.45 -6.87
CA GLU A 10 -10.16 9.16 -6.72
C GLU A 10 -8.69 9.47 -6.44
N ASN A 11 -8.29 9.28 -5.19
CA ASN A 11 -6.94 9.51 -4.72
C ASN A 11 -6.09 8.34 -5.25
N ASN A 12 -5.84 8.41 -6.56
CA ASN A 12 -5.06 7.49 -7.35
C ASN A 12 -3.63 8.02 -7.40
N TYR A 13 -2.72 7.27 -6.81
CA TYR A 13 -1.29 7.53 -6.80
C TYR A 13 -0.58 6.44 -7.60
N GLN A 14 0.68 6.72 -7.93
CA GLN A 14 1.57 5.72 -8.48
C GLN A 14 2.70 5.47 -7.49
N THR A 15 3.17 4.24 -7.45
CA THR A 15 4.38 3.88 -6.73
C THR A 15 5.17 2.83 -7.52
N THR A 16 6.41 2.58 -7.10
CA THR A 16 7.18 1.44 -7.56
C THR A 16 6.94 0.24 -6.64
N CYS A 17 6.60 -0.90 -7.24
CA CYS A 17 6.53 -2.18 -6.57
C CYS A 17 7.69 -3.08 -6.97
N TYR A 18 7.98 -4.04 -6.12
CA TYR A 18 9.05 -5.01 -6.32
C TYR A 18 8.60 -6.39 -5.85
N ARG A 19 9.33 -7.40 -6.33
CA ARG A 19 9.32 -8.72 -5.73
C ARG A 19 10.52 -8.88 -4.79
N ARG A 20 10.29 -9.33 -3.56
CA ARG A 20 11.35 -9.65 -2.61
C ARG A 20 11.87 -11.06 -2.84
N GLN A 21 13.20 -11.20 -2.93
CA GLN A 21 13.87 -12.50 -2.83
C GLN A 21 15.06 -12.38 -1.86
N GLY A 22 14.86 -12.86 -0.62
CA GLY A 22 15.84 -12.67 0.45
C GLY A 22 16.07 -11.19 0.76
N ASN A 23 17.29 -10.71 0.55
CA ASN A 23 17.70 -9.31 0.72
C ASN A 23 17.86 -8.58 -0.63
N GLN A 24 17.10 -8.98 -1.65
CA GLN A 24 17.07 -8.32 -2.95
C GLN A 24 15.65 -7.90 -3.32
N LEU A 25 15.55 -6.72 -3.93
CA LEU A 25 14.35 -6.23 -4.62
C LEU A 25 14.52 -6.48 -6.11
N LEU A 26 13.58 -7.20 -6.69
CA LEU A 26 13.61 -7.60 -8.09
C LEU A 26 12.39 -7.05 -8.82
N SER A 27 12.47 -7.04 -10.15
CA SER A 27 11.33 -6.76 -11.04
C SER A 27 10.59 -5.46 -10.70
N PRO A 28 11.26 -4.29 -10.70
CA PRO A 28 10.60 -3.02 -10.44
C PRO A 28 9.48 -2.79 -11.46
N GLU A 29 8.29 -2.47 -10.97
CA GLU A 29 7.15 -2.12 -11.81
C GLU A 29 6.36 -0.94 -11.24
N SER A 30 5.65 -0.22 -12.12
CA SER A 30 4.72 0.81 -11.68
C SER A 30 3.43 0.16 -11.21
N CYS A 31 3.02 0.51 -10.00
CA CYS A 31 1.75 0.13 -9.40
C CYS A 31 0.84 1.34 -9.25
N GLN A 32 -0.46 1.09 -9.39
CA GLN A 32 -1.48 2.06 -9.02
C GLN A 32 -1.88 1.84 -7.56
N VAL A 33 -1.93 2.92 -6.79
CA VAL A 33 -2.39 2.92 -5.41
C VAL A 33 -3.65 3.75 -5.34
N THR A 34 -4.74 3.18 -4.84
CA THR A 34 -6.01 3.88 -4.68
C THR A 34 -6.38 3.87 -3.20
N MET A 35 -6.68 5.04 -2.65
CA MET A 35 -7.31 5.13 -1.33
C MET A 35 -8.78 4.75 -1.47
N GLU A 36 -9.19 3.65 -0.83
CA GLU A 36 -10.57 3.12 -0.93
C GLU A 36 -11.51 3.76 0.09
N PHE A 37 -10.99 4.14 1.27
CA PHE A 37 -11.81 4.71 2.34
C PHE A 37 -10.94 5.46 3.35
N GLU A 38 -11.44 6.61 3.81
CA GLU A 38 -10.86 7.44 4.87
C GLU A 38 -11.87 7.55 6.01
N HIS A 39 -11.52 7.07 7.21
CA HIS A 39 -12.33 7.24 8.42
C HIS A 39 -11.53 7.96 9.50
N PRO A 40 -12.07 9.05 10.10
CA PRO A 40 -11.36 9.85 11.10
C PRO A 40 -10.88 9.03 12.31
N GLU A 41 -11.65 8.02 12.71
CA GLU A 41 -11.34 7.18 13.89
C GLU A 41 -10.72 5.82 13.55
N ASN A 42 -10.86 5.35 12.30
CA ASN A 42 -10.51 3.97 11.91
C ASN A 42 -9.41 3.93 10.82
N GLY A 43 -8.91 5.11 10.44
CA GLY A 43 -7.80 5.33 9.52
C GLY A 43 -8.12 5.07 8.03
N LEU A 44 -7.09 4.78 7.24
CA LEU A 44 -7.11 4.78 5.77
C LEU A 44 -6.98 3.35 5.22
N ASN A 45 -7.85 2.97 4.28
CA ASN A 45 -7.71 1.73 3.51
C ASN A 45 -7.16 2.03 2.11
N TRP A 46 -6.17 1.24 1.71
CA TRP A 46 -5.45 1.42 0.46
C TRP A 46 -5.43 0.10 -0.32
N LYS A 47 -5.63 0.22 -1.62
CA LYS A 47 -5.52 -0.87 -2.59
C LYS A 47 -4.38 -0.57 -3.54
N ILE A 48 -3.50 -1.54 -3.72
CA ILE A 48 -2.37 -1.46 -4.64
C ILE A 48 -2.63 -2.48 -5.76
N VAL A 49 -2.56 -2.03 -7.00
CA VAL A 49 -2.75 -2.85 -8.19
C VAL A 49 -1.47 -2.84 -9.00
N THR A 50 -0.86 -4.02 -9.17
CA THR A 50 0.32 -4.20 -9.99
C THR A 50 -0.02 -4.10 -11.48
N ARG A 51 0.98 -3.99 -12.35
CA ARG A 51 0.75 -3.98 -13.81
C ARG A 51 0.14 -5.28 -14.32
N SER A 52 0.42 -6.40 -13.65
CA SER A 52 -0.18 -7.70 -13.94
C SER A 52 -1.63 -7.85 -13.45
N GLY A 53 -2.14 -6.85 -12.72
CA GLY A 53 -3.50 -6.85 -12.17
C GLY A 53 -3.63 -7.55 -10.82
N GLN A 54 -2.52 -7.90 -10.16
CA GLN A 54 -2.55 -8.41 -8.79
C GLN A 54 -2.95 -7.30 -7.85
N VAL A 55 -3.81 -7.63 -6.89
CA VAL A 55 -4.37 -6.69 -5.94
C VAL A 55 -3.82 -6.99 -4.55
N HIS A 56 -3.24 -5.98 -3.94
CA HIS A 56 -2.73 -6.01 -2.58
C HIS A 56 -3.43 -4.96 -1.73
N HIS A 57 -3.59 -5.24 -0.44
CA HIS A 57 -4.31 -4.35 0.46
C HIS A 57 -3.46 -3.96 1.67
N TYR A 58 -3.59 -2.70 2.03
CA TYR A 58 -2.97 -2.06 3.18
C TYR A 58 -4.05 -1.28 3.92
N ARG A 59 -3.94 -1.22 5.24
CA ARG A 59 -4.76 -0.31 6.05
C ARG A 59 -3.96 0.30 7.18
N ASN A 60 -4.11 1.61 7.35
CA ASN A 60 -3.67 2.35 8.53
C ASN A 60 -4.89 2.47 9.45
N LEU A 61 -4.79 2.04 10.70
CA LEU A 61 -5.88 2.09 11.69
C LEU A 61 -5.74 3.26 12.68
N GLY A 62 -4.84 4.21 12.42
CA GLY A 62 -4.44 5.28 13.34
C GLY A 62 -3.56 4.81 14.51
N THR A 63 -3.77 3.58 14.99
CA THR A 63 -2.97 2.93 16.04
C THR A 63 -1.85 2.04 15.51
N GLY A 64 -1.82 1.81 14.20
CA GLY A 64 -0.84 0.97 13.54
C GLY A 64 -1.25 0.64 12.10
N ILE A 65 -0.34 -0.06 11.41
CA ILE A 65 -0.51 -0.44 10.00
C ILE A 65 -0.74 -1.94 9.91
N GLN A 66 -1.62 -2.35 9.01
CA GLN A 66 -1.87 -3.74 8.68
C GLN A 66 -1.81 -4.01 7.18
N LEU A 67 -1.31 -5.20 6.85
CA LEU A 67 -1.18 -5.70 5.48
C LEU A 67 -2.03 -6.96 5.34
N TRP A 68 -2.69 -7.13 4.20
CA TRP A 68 -3.35 -8.39 3.88
C TRP A 68 -2.32 -9.38 3.34
N SER A 69 -2.06 -10.46 4.07
CA SER A 69 -1.22 -11.56 3.59
C SER A 69 -2.06 -12.51 2.74
N HIS A 70 -1.66 -12.69 1.49
CA HIS A 70 -2.26 -13.67 0.60
C HIS A 70 -1.82 -15.10 0.96
N LEU A 71 -0.66 -15.27 1.60
CA LEU A 71 -0.21 -16.58 2.06
C LEU A 71 -1.03 -17.11 3.24
N SER A 72 -1.41 -16.23 4.17
CA SER A 72 -2.12 -16.61 5.40
C SER A 72 -3.59 -16.21 5.45
N HIS A 73 -4.08 -15.50 4.43
CA HIS A 73 -5.46 -15.01 4.31
C HIS A 73 -5.96 -14.23 5.54
N GLN A 74 -5.11 -13.36 6.07
CA GLN A 74 -5.43 -12.54 7.24
C GLN A 74 -4.70 -11.19 7.20
N TRP A 75 -5.19 -10.26 8.00
CA TRP A 75 -4.51 -9.00 8.27
C TRP A 75 -3.39 -9.23 9.27
N VAL A 76 -2.17 -8.80 8.91
CA VAL A 76 -1.00 -8.85 9.78
C VAL A 76 -0.56 -7.43 10.13
N ASN A 77 -0.24 -7.19 11.40
CA ASN A 77 0.35 -5.92 11.82
C ASN A 77 1.75 -5.79 11.24
N VAL A 78 2.06 -4.63 10.68
CA VAL A 78 3.41 -4.29 10.23
C VAL A 78 4.34 -4.28 11.44
N LYS A 79 5.43 -5.02 11.31
CA LYS A 79 6.56 -5.02 12.23
C LYS A 79 7.72 -4.28 11.60
N GLN A 80 8.69 -3.88 12.42
CA GLN A 80 9.90 -3.23 11.92
C GLN A 80 10.64 -4.08 10.87
N THR A 81 10.55 -5.41 10.97
CA THR A 81 11.16 -6.37 10.04
C THR A 81 10.52 -6.42 8.65
N ASP A 82 9.33 -5.83 8.50
CA ASP A 82 8.62 -5.81 7.22
C ASP A 82 9.14 -4.68 6.33
N TRP A 83 9.82 -3.69 6.91
CA TRP A 83 10.59 -2.69 6.16
C TRP A 83 11.83 -3.33 5.57
N PHE A 84 12.07 -3.09 4.29
CA PHE A 84 13.22 -3.63 3.60
C PHE A 84 14.50 -3.06 4.20
N PRO A 85 15.47 -3.91 4.63
CA PRO A 85 16.72 -3.42 5.22
C PRO A 85 17.45 -2.47 4.28
N GLU A 86 18.03 -1.41 4.83
CA GLU A 86 18.86 -0.42 4.11
C GLU A 86 18.10 0.44 3.07
N GLN A 87 16.80 0.17 2.82
CA GLN A 87 15.93 0.98 1.96
C GLN A 87 14.69 1.42 2.73
N GLU A 88 14.89 2.41 3.60
CA GLU A 88 13.81 3.05 4.35
C GLU A 88 12.69 3.52 3.41
N GLY A 89 11.44 3.26 3.80
CA GLY A 89 10.27 3.59 2.99
C GLY A 89 9.77 2.46 2.07
N ILE A 90 10.51 1.35 1.92
CA ILE A 90 10.00 0.17 1.20
C ILE A 90 9.45 -0.85 2.20
N LEU A 91 8.16 -1.16 2.08
CA LEU A 91 7.47 -2.11 2.94
C LEU A 91 7.16 -3.38 2.16
N CYS A 92 7.49 -4.53 2.73
CA CYS A 92 7.37 -5.84 2.11
C CYS A 92 6.54 -6.82 2.95
N TRP A 93 5.71 -7.62 2.29
CA TRP A 93 4.99 -8.74 2.89
C TRP A 93 4.76 -9.84 1.87
N ASP A 94 4.69 -11.08 2.35
CA ASP A 94 4.78 -12.28 1.50
C ASP A 94 6.04 -12.19 0.62
N ASP A 95 5.90 -12.04 -0.70
CA ASP A 95 7.00 -11.72 -1.63
C ASP A 95 6.82 -10.38 -2.36
N PHE A 96 5.83 -9.58 -1.97
CA PHE A 96 5.53 -8.28 -2.56
C PHE A 96 6.14 -7.14 -1.73
N CYS A 97 6.62 -6.11 -2.41
CA CYS A 97 7.03 -4.86 -1.77
C CYS A 97 6.46 -3.66 -2.53
N ALA A 98 6.15 -2.60 -1.79
CA ALA A 98 5.79 -1.30 -2.35
C ALA A 98 6.67 -0.20 -1.74
N ASP A 99 7.03 0.78 -2.57
CA ASP A 99 7.65 2.01 -2.11
C ASP A 99 6.58 2.95 -1.55
N TRP A 100 6.79 3.46 -0.35
CA TRP A 100 5.85 4.35 0.33
C TRP A 100 6.36 5.78 0.41
N ARG A 101 7.58 6.06 -0.06
CA ARG A 101 8.21 7.39 0.03
C ARG A 101 7.47 8.46 -0.76
N GLU A 102 6.80 8.06 -1.83
CA GLU A 102 6.09 8.96 -2.74
C GLU A 102 4.59 9.04 -2.45
N LEU A 103 4.10 8.30 -1.45
CA LEU A 103 2.68 8.27 -1.09
C LEU A 103 2.40 9.28 0.04
N PRO A 104 1.34 10.08 -0.06
CA PRO A 104 0.94 10.94 1.04
C PRO A 104 0.36 10.07 2.16
N LEU A 105 1.18 9.82 3.17
CA LEU A 105 0.84 9.05 4.37
C LEU A 105 0.24 9.93 5.49
N ASP A 106 0.22 11.24 5.27
CA ASP A 106 -0.16 12.29 6.23
C ASP A 106 -1.63 12.72 6.12
#